data_AF-A0A822BNS2-F1
#
_entry.id   AF-A0A822BNS2-F1
#
_cell.length_a   1.000
_cell.length_b   1.000
_cell.length_c   1.000
_cell.angle_alpha   90.00
_cell.angle_beta   90.00
_cell.angle_gamma   90.00
#
_symmetry.space_group_name_H-M   'P 1'
#
loop_
_entity.id
_entity.type
_entity.pdbx_description
1 polymer ?
#
loop_
_entity_poly.entity_id
_entity_poly.type
_entity_poly.pdbx_seq_one_letter_code
_entity_poly.pdbx_strand_id
1 'polypeptide(L)'
;SRDANSTVSINIIEESLRNLNNTSITISSDTSFVIAQPLNHSSNDIILGARFQRGFSGASVTNSTKDSSLHSNITVAAVIAEQSLLNVKSLQMFIIDKPTMYENVDKKTNKSLASSVVIGSVQPISSASVPMNISLYFKISPEYQPN
;
A
#
# COMPACT_ATOMS: atom_id res chain seq x y z
N SER A 1 6.90 6.67 28.21
CA SER A 1 6.68 7.92 27.47
C SER A 1 7.22 7.70 26.06
N ARG A 2 6.37 7.59 25.02
CA ARG A 2 6.85 7.65 23.63
C ARG A 2 6.88 9.13 23.26
N ASP A 3 8.05 9.65 22.94
CA ASP A 3 8.22 11.06 22.58
C ASP A 3 7.33 11.42 21.39
N ALA A 4 6.54 12.48 21.54
CA ALA A 4 5.71 13.03 20.47
C ALA A 4 6.52 13.40 19.20
N ASN A 5 7.85 13.55 19.34
CA ASN A 5 8.81 13.79 18.24
C ASN A 5 9.22 12.55 17.44
N SER A 6 8.78 11.34 17.80
CA SER A 6 9.12 10.11 17.06
C SER A 6 8.11 9.74 15.97
N THR A 7 7.13 10.61 15.71
CA THR A 7 5.99 10.30 14.85
C THR A 7 6.18 10.92 13.46
N VAL A 8 6.45 10.09 12.44
CA VAL A 8 6.57 10.54 11.04
C VAL A 8 5.18 10.81 10.46
N SER A 9 4.91 12.03 10.02
CA SER A 9 3.61 12.40 9.42
C SER A 9 3.43 11.80 8.01
N ILE A 10 2.18 11.58 7.58
CA ILE A 10 1.86 11.08 6.23
C ILE A 10 2.49 11.96 5.14
N ASN A 11 2.49 13.29 5.31
CA ASN A 11 3.07 14.21 4.32
C ASN A 11 4.56 13.94 4.09
N ILE A 12 5.32 13.61 5.14
CA ILE A 12 6.75 13.27 5.04
C ILE A 12 6.92 11.95 4.27
N ILE A 13 6.02 11.00 4.50
CA ILE A 13 6.02 9.71 3.78
C ILE A 13 5.70 9.93 2.30
N GLU A 14 4.69 10.74 1.99
CA GLU A 14 4.35 11.10 0.61
C GLU A 14 5.49 11.83 -0.10
N GLU A 15 6.12 12.80 0.55
CA GLU A 15 7.27 13.52 0.01
C GLU A 15 8.45 12.58 -0.23
N SER A 16 8.72 11.68 0.72
CA SER A 16 9.77 10.66 0.58
C SER A 16 9.49 9.73 -0.60
N LEU A 17 8.25 9.26 -0.77
CA LEU A 17 7.84 8.42 -1.90
C LEU A 17 7.97 9.17 -3.23
N ARG A 18 7.54 10.44 -3.30
CA ARG A 18 7.69 11.29 -4.50
C ARG A 18 9.16 11.48 -4.91
N ASN A 19 10.08 11.47 -3.94
CA ASN A 19 11.51 11.58 -4.22
C ASN A 19 12.13 10.28 -4.78
N LEU A 20 11.41 9.14 -4.75
CA LEU A 20 11.84 7.87 -5.33
C LEU A 20 11.58 7.77 -6.84
N ASN A 21 11.33 8.88 -7.52
CA ASN A 21 11.05 8.91 -8.95
C ASN A 21 12.14 8.16 -9.75
N ASN A 22 11.71 7.28 -10.66
CA ASN A 22 12.55 6.40 -11.47
C ASN A 22 13.42 5.38 -10.71
N THR A 23 13.26 5.23 -9.39
CA THR A 23 14.02 4.26 -8.59
C THR A 23 13.16 3.01 -8.35
N SER A 24 13.77 1.83 -8.46
CA SER A 24 13.12 0.56 -8.07
C SER A 24 13.52 0.20 -6.64
N ILE A 25 12.55 0.23 -5.73
CA ILE A 25 12.70 -0.08 -4.31
C ILE A 25 11.60 -1.06 -3.91
N THR A 26 11.99 -2.09 -3.17
CA THR A 26 11.07 -2.98 -2.47
C THR A 26 11.60 -3.18 -1.07
N ILE A 27 10.84 -2.75 -0.08
CA ILE A 27 11.18 -2.87 1.34
C ILE A 27 10.02 -3.58 2.00
N SER A 28 10.30 -4.67 2.71
CA SER A 28 9.31 -5.37 3.52
C SER A 28 9.81 -5.50 4.94
N SER A 29 8.92 -5.23 5.89
CA SER A 29 9.04 -5.66 7.27
C SER A 29 7.88 -6.60 7.63
N ASP A 30 7.85 -6.99 8.88
CA ASP A 30 6.74 -7.70 9.55
C ASP A 30 5.49 -6.82 9.78
N THR A 31 5.62 -5.51 9.58
CA THR A 31 4.63 -4.46 9.91
C THR A 31 4.34 -3.50 8.76
N SER A 32 5.14 -3.51 7.68
CA SER A 32 5.00 -2.58 6.57
C SER A 32 5.58 -3.13 5.27
N PHE A 33 5.13 -2.57 4.16
CA PHE A 33 5.65 -2.89 2.85
C PHE A 33 5.64 -1.67 1.94
N VAL A 34 6.79 -1.35 1.36
CA VAL A 34 6.99 -0.27 0.38
C VAL A 34 7.38 -0.92 -0.94
N ILE A 35 6.72 -0.49 -2.01
CA ILE A 35 7.16 -0.71 -3.38
C ILE A 35 7.13 0.62 -4.13
N ALA A 36 8.22 0.94 -4.81
CA ALA A 36 8.31 2.09 -5.70
C ALA A 36 9.06 1.64 -6.94
N GLN A 37 8.48 1.76 -8.12
CA GLN A 37 9.20 1.47 -9.36
C GLN A 37 8.55 2.10 -10.60
N PRO A 38 9.33 2.33 -11.67
CA PRO A 38 8.80 2.54 -13.00
C PRO A 38 7.90 1.40 -13.44
N LEU A 39 6.88 1.71 -14.23
CA LEU A 39 6.09 0.70 -14.93
C LEU A 39 6.71 0.45 -16.30
N ASN A 40 7.00 -0.82 -16.58
CA ASN A 40 7.41 -1.26 -17.90
C ASN A 40 6.19 -1.83 -18.64
N HIS A 41 5.56 -1.02 -19.48
CA HIS A 41 4.40 -1.41 -20.29
C HIS A 41 4.70 -2.43 -21.38
N SER A 42 5.98 -2.72 -21.64
CA SER A 42 6.41 -3.80 -22.54
C SER A 42 6.70 -5.13 -21.83
N SER A 43 6.63 -5.15 -20.49
CA SER A 43 6.79 -6.37 -19.70
C SER A 43 5.53 -7.22 -19.75
N ASN A 44 5.71 -8.55 -19.75
CA ASN A 44 4.59 -9.48 -19.55
C ASN A 44 4.07 -9.45 -18.11
N ASP A 45 4.91 -9.07 -17.15
CA ASP A 45 4.57 -8.93 -15.74
C ASP A 45 4.50 -7.45 -15.37
N ILE A 46 3.30 -6.86 -15.44
CA ILE A 46 3.04 -5.48 -15.02
C ILE A 46 2.67 -5.49 -13.55
N ILE A 47 3.34 -4.66 -12.74
CA ILE A 47 2.96 -4.47 -11.34
C ILE A 47 1.67 -3.66 -11.28
N LEU A 48 0.65 -4.28 -10.68
CA LEU A 48 -0.68 -3.74 -10.48
C LEU A 48 -0.86 -3.19 -9.06
N GLY A 49 -0.02 -3.60 -8.11
CA GLY A 49 -0.04 -3.03 -6.78
C GLY A 49 0.72 -3.82 -5.76
N ALA A 50 0.18 -3.89 -4.54
CA ALA A 50 0.86 -4.43 -3.38
C ALA A 50 -0.12 -5.19 -2.48
N ARG A 51 0.40 -6.23 -1.84
CA ARG A 51 -0.28 -6.97 -0.78
C ARG A 51 0.61 -7.07 0.44
N PHE A 52 -0.01 -7.31 1.58
CA PHE A 52 0.66 -7.51 2.85
C PHE A 52 -0.02 -8.60 3.67
N GLN A 53 0.79 -9.43 4.31
CA GLN A 53 0.37 -10.44 5.26
C GLN A 53 1.08 -10.21 6.60
N ARG A 54 0.29 -9.91 7.63
CA ARG A 54 0.78 -9.67 9.00
C ARG A 54 1.63 -10.82 9.51
N GLY A 55 2.80 -10.49 10.05
CA GLY A 55 3.74 -11.48 10.61
C GLY A 55 4.51 -12.28 9.54
N PHE A 56 4.36 -11.95 8.26
CA PHE A 56 5.12 -12.57 7.18
C PHE A 56 5.88 -11.51 6.39
N SER A 57 5.28 -10.97 5.34
CA SER A 57 5.88 -9.92 4.51
C SER A 57 4.82 -9.32 3.58
N GLY A 58 5.19 -8.24 2.90
CA GLY A 58 4.49 -7.80 1.71
C GLY A 58 5.07 -8.37 0.44
N ALA A 59 4.33 -8.19 -0.65
CA ALA A 59 4.74 -8.56 -2.00
C ALA A 59 4.05 -7.65 -3.03
N SER A 60 4.70 -7.48 -4.18
CA SER A 60 4.07 -6.91 -5.36
C SER A 60 2.95 -7.80 -5.89
N VAL A 61 1.87 -7.18 -6.37
CA VAL A 61 0.83 -7.86 -7.14
C VAL A 61 1.07 -7.54 -8.61
N THR A 62 1.21 -8.57 -9.45
CA THR A 62 1.33 -8.45 -10.90
C THR A 62 0.06 -8.90 -11.60
N ASN A 63 -0.10 -8.64 -12.90
CA ASN A 63 -1.16 -9.21 -13.73
C ASN A 63 -1.20 -10.75 -13.67
N SER A 64 -0.04 -11.42 -13.65
CA SER A 64 0.09 -12.87 -13.55
C SER A 64 -0.22 -13.44 -12.16
N THR A 65 0.00 -12.67 -11.09
CA THR A 65 -0.19 -13.12 -9.71
C THR A 65 -1.44 -12.58 -9.04
N LYS A 66 -2.19 -11.69 -9.71
CA LYS A 66 -3.36 -10.99 -9.17
C LYS A 66 -4.33 -11.92 -8.46
N ASP A 67 -4.80 -12.97 -9.14
CA ASP A 67 -5.83 -13.84 -8.57
C ASP A 67 -5.29 -14.61 -7.36
N SER A 68 -4.11 -15.22 -7.47
CA SER A 68 -3.48 -15.93 -6.35
C SER A 68 -3.18 -15.01 -5.15
N SER A 69 -2.81 -13.75 -5.41
CA SER A 69 -2.50 -12.74 -4.40
C SER A 69 -3.73 -12.35 -3.60
N LEU A 70 -4.91 -12.33 -4.23
CA LEU A 70 -6.18 -11.96 -3.60
C LEU A 70 -6.86 -13.12 -2.87
N HIS A 71 -6.57 -14.37 -3.25
CA HIS A 71 -7.10 -15.57 -2.60
C HIS A 71 -6.19 -16.15 -1.50
N SER A 72 -5.05 -15.52 -1.24
CA SER A 72 -4.10 -15.93 -0.19
C SER A 72 -4.49 -15.39 1.20
N ASN A 73 -3.75 -15.77 2.25
CA ASN A 73 -3.89 -15.23 3.60
C ASN A 73 -3.38 -13.77 3.69
N ILE A 74 -4.01 -12.84 2.97
CA ILE A 74 -3.67 -11.42 3.02
C ILE A 74 -4.33 -10.73 4.21
N THR A 75 -3.64 -9.75 4.76
CA THR A 75 -4.18 -8.78 5.72
C THR A 75 -4.76 -7.58 4.97
N VAL A 76 -4.01 -7.08 3.98
CA VAL A 76 -4.43 -5.96 3.15
C VAL A 76 -3.82 -6.07 1.76
N ALA A 77 -4.54 -5.64 0.73
CA ALA A 77 -4.01 -5.46 -0.60
C ALA A 77 -4.66 -4.27 -1.30
N ALA A 78 -3.91 -3.63 -2.18
CA ALA A 78 -4.42 -2.66 -3.14
C ALA A 78 -3.97 -3.07 -4.53
N VAL A 79 -4.93 -3.20 -5.43
CA VAL A 79 -4.70 -3.60 -6.82
C VAL A 79 -5.33 -2.57 -7.73
N ILE A 80 -4.50 -1.94 -8.56
CA ILE A 80 -4.93 -1.03 -9.60
C ILE A 80 -5.28 -1.86 -10.84
N ALA A 81 -6.39 -1.52 -11.48
CA ALA A 81 -6.77 -2.15 -12.74
C ALA A 81 -5.72 -1.84 -13.82
N GLU A 82 -5.27 -2.84 -14.56
CA GLU A 82 -4.17 -2.72 -15.53
C GLU A 82 -4.41 -1.62 -16.55
N GLN A 83 -5.65 -1.47 -17.04
CA GLN A 83 -6.04 -0.41 -17.96
C GLN A 83 -5.85 1.00 -17.39
N SER A 84 -5.95 1.18 -16.07
CA SER A 84 -5.70 2.47 -15.41
C SER A 84 -4.21 2.80 -15.32
N LEU A 85 -3.32 1.84 -15.58
CA LEU A 85 -1.87 2.03 -15.53
C LEU A 85 -1.24 2.36 -16.89
N LEU A 86 -1.95 2.22 -18.01
CA LEU A 86 -1.41 2.45 -19.35
C LEU A 86 -0.78 3.84 -19.55
N ASN A 87 -1.29 4.85 -18.83
CA ASN A 87 -0.78 6.22 -18.85
C ASN A 87 0.02 6.60 -17.59
N VAL A 88 0.53 5.61 -16.86
CA VAL A 88 1.31 5.80 -15.62
C VAL A 88 2.76 5.43 -15.87
N LYS A 89 3.67 6.33 -15.51
CA LYS A 89 5.12 6.15 -15.63
C LYS A 89 5.70 5.35 -14.47
N SER A 90 5.25 5.63 -13.25
CA SER A 90 5.73 4.94 -12.04
C SER A 90 4.61 4.76 -11.05
N LEU A 91 4.69 3.64 -10.32
CA LEU A 91 3.78 3.28 -9.25
C LEU A 91 4.56 3.20 -7.95
N GLN A 92 4.03 3.87 -6.93
CA GLN A 92 4.53 3.83 -5.56
C GLN A 92 3.37 3.40 -4.67
N MET A 93 3.55 2.32 -3.93
CA MET A 93 2.60 1.87 -2.92
C MET A 93 3.31 1.63 -1.61
N PHE A 94 2.67 2.07 -0.54
CA PHE A 94 3.11 1.84 0.80
C PHE A 94 1.95 1.34 1.64
N ILE A 95 2.17 0.21 2.30
CA ILE A 95 1.22 -0.43 3.19
C ILE A 95 1.83 -0.41 4.58
N ILE A 96 1.10 0.16 5.54
CA ILE A 96 1.39 0.00 6.97
C ILE A 96 0.32 -0.88 7.56
N ASP A 97 0.74 -1.96 8.18
CA ASP A 97 -0.13 -2.78 8.98
C ASP A 97 -0.13 -2.29 10.43
N LYS A 98 -1.33 -2.08 10.98
CA LYS A 98 -1.55 -1.58 12.36
C LYS A 98 -0.71 -0.31 12.71
N PRO A 99 -0.99 0.83 12.06
CA PRO A 99 -0.25 2.05 12.32
C PRO A 99 -0.51 2.58 13.75
N THR A 100 0.52 2.60 14.59
CA THR A 100 0.41 3.01 16.01
C THR A 100 -0.03 4.47 16.20
N MET A 101 0.15 5.32 15.18
CA MET A 101 -0.30 6.73 15.21
C MET A 101 -1.83 6.85 15.29
N TYR A 102 -2.58 5.85 14.81
CA TYR A 102 -4.04 5.86 14.76
C TYR A 102 -4.70 4.93 15.79
N GLU A 103 -3.92 4.36 16.70
CA GLU A 103 -4.43 3.47 17.74
C GLU A 103 -5.30 4.16 18.79
N ASN A 104 -5.45 5.50 18.77
CA ASN A 104 -6.30 6.24 19.72
C ASN A 104 -7.13 7.33 19.03
N VAL A 105 -7.78 7.00 17.91
CA VAL A 105 -8.57 7.97 17.13
C VAL A 105 -9.90 8.33 17.82
N ASP A 106 -10.42 7.50 18.74
CA ASP A 106 -11.62 7.86 19.52
C ASP A 106 -11.29 8.17 20.99
N LYS A 107 -11.14 9.46 21.30
CA LYS A 107 -10.92 9.95 22.67
C LYS A 107 -12.15 9.80 23.59
N LYS A 108 -13.35 9.57 23.05
CA LYS A 108 -14.58 9.36 23.84
C LYS A 108 -14.76 7.89 24.22
N THR A 109 -14.39 6.96 23.35
CA THR A 109 -14.58 5.51 23.60
C THR A 109 -13.29 4.76 23.89
N ASN A 110 -12.13 5.43 23.79
CA ASN A 110 -10.80 4.84 23.96
C ASN A 110 -10.55 3.64 23.03
N LYS A 111 -11.15 3.68 21.83
CA LYS A 111 -11.06 2.62 20.82
C LYS A 111 -9.92 2.89 19.82
N SER A 112 -9.23 1.82 19.44
CA SER A 112 -8.15 1.84 18.46
C SER A 112 -8.64 1.61 17.05
N LEU A 113 -8.05 2.33 16.09
CA LEU A 113 -8.21 2.02 14.67
C LEU A 113 -7.38 0.76 14.38
N ALA A 114 -8.05 -0.36 14.11
CA ALA A 114 -7.43 -1.63 13.75
C ALA A 114 -7.03 -1.74 12.26
N SER A 115 -7.21 -0.66 11.49
CA SER A 115 -7.16 -0.70 10.03
C SER A 115 -5.76 -0.44 9.51
N SER A 116 -5.32 -1.25 8.54
CA SER A 116 -4.10 -0.98 7.77
C SER A 116 -4.25 0.31 6.95
N VAL A 117 -3.15 1.04 6.79
CA VAL A 117 -3.08 2.23 5.93
C VAL A 117 -2.44 1.83 4.61
N VAL A 118 -3.09 2.21 3.51
CA VAL A 118 -2.53 2.06 2.16
C VAL A 118 -2.38 3.43 1.54
N ILE A 119 -1.17 3.76 1.12
CA ILE A 119 -0.83 4.98 0.40
C ILE A 119 -0.41 4.55 -1.00
N GLY A 120 -1.11 5.06 -2.02
CA GLY A 120 -0.78 4.88 -3.42
C GLY A 120 -0.46 6.23 -4.05
N SER A 121 0.69 6.33 -4.71
CA SER A 121 1.08 7.48 -5.51
C SER A 121 1.44 7.01 -6.92
N VAL A 122 0.94 7.73 -7.91
CA VAL A 122 1.21 7.45 -9.33
C VAL A 122 1.80 8.70 -9.97
N GLN A 123 2.80 8.48 -10.84
CA GLN A 123 3.29 9.54 -11.71
C GLN A 123 2.71 9.31 -13.10
N PRO A 124 1.82 10.18 -13.62
CA PRO A 124 1.27 10.01 -14.95
C PRO A 124 2.30 10.36 -16.04
N ILE A 125 2.16 9.77 -17.23
CA ILE A 125 2.98 10.06 -18.42
C ILE A 125 2.62 11.44 -18.99
N SER A 126 1.35 11.82 -18.91
CA SER A 126 0.84 13.12 -19.36
C SER A 126 0.07 13.82 -18.23
N SER A 127 -0.16 15.12 -18.37
CA SER A 127 -0.98 15.89 -17.41
C SER A 127 -2.48 15.60 -17.51
N ALA A 128 -2.90 14.73 -18.44
CA ALA A 128 -4.30 14.35 -18.58
C ALA A 128 -4.73 13.45 -17.42
N SER A 129 -5.82 13.82 -16.74
CA SER A 129 -6.41 13.01 -15.68
C SER A 129 -7.05 11.77 -16.27
N VAL A 130 -6.54 10.59 -15.90
CA VAL A 130 -7.11 9.29 -16.28
C VAL A 130 -7.75 8.67 -15.04
N PRO A 131 -8.99 8.16 -15.12
CA PRO A 131 -9.64 7.49 -14.00
C PRO A 131 -8.80 6.31 -13.48
N MET A 132 -8.51 6.33 -12.18
CA MET A 132 -7.77 5.29 -11.49
C MET A 132 -8.73 4.35 -10.79
N ASN A 133 -8.84 3.11 -11.27
CA ASN A 133 -9.67 2.09 -10.64
C ASN A 133 -8.81 1.27 -9.67
N ILE A 134 -9.07 1.42 -8.37
CA ILE A 134 -8.33 0.74 -7.30
C ILE A 134 -9.28 -0.17 -6.55
N SER A 135 -8.96 -1.46 -6.49
CA SER A 135 -9.62 -2.43 -5.62
C SER A 135 -8.83 -2.58 -4.33
N LEU A 136 -9.48 -2.32 -3.20
CA LEU A 136 -8.91 -2.46 -1.88
C LEU A 136 -9.47 -3.71 -1.20
N TYR A 137 -8.59 -4.49 -0.59
CA TYR A 137 -8.93 -5.72 0.12
C TYR A 137 -8.42 -5.59 1.54
N PHE A 138 -9.29 -5.85 2.51
CA PHE A 138 -8.94 -5.83 3.93
C PHE A 138 -9.52 -7.07 4.60
N LYS A 139 -8.71 -7.77 5.39
CA LYS A 139 -9.16 -8.85 6.26
C LYS A 139 -9.12 -8.35 7.69
N ILE A 140 -10.22 -8.56 8.43
CA ILE A 140 -10.26 -8.28 9.86
C ILE A 140 -9.17 -9.13 10.51
N SER A 141 -8.27 -8.48 11.25
CA SER A 141 -7.21 -9.19 11.95
C SER A 141 -7.80 -10.21 12.91
N PRO A 142 -7.20 -11.40 13.06
CA PRO A 142 -7.73 -12.45 13.94
C PRO A 142 -8.02 -11.95 15.36
N GLU A 143 -7.17 -11.06 15.90
CA GLU A 143 -7.34 -10.46 17.23
C GLU A 143 -8.57 -9.53 17.38
N TYR A 144 -9.22 -9.16 16.27
CA TYR A 144 -10.41 -8.32 16.21
C TYR A 144 -11.61 -9.01 15.56
N GLN A 145 -11.51 -10.32 15.26
CA GLN A 145 -12.65 -11.08 14.74
C GLN A 145 -13.72 -11.21 15.84
N PRO A 146 -14.99 -10.91 15.54
CA PRO A 146 -16.08 -11.23 16.47
C PRO A 146 -16.11 -12.75 16.69
N ASN A 147 -16.18 -13.17 17.95
CA ASN A 147 -16.42 -14.57 18.33
C ASN A 147 -17.74 -15.10 17.75
#